data_AF-A0A2E5JH94-F1
#
_entry.id   AF-A0A2E5JH94-F1
#
_cell.length_a   1.000
_cell.length_b   1.000
_cell.length_c   1.000
_cell.angle_alpha   90.00
_cell.angle_beta   90.00
_cell.angle_gamma   90.00
#
_symmetry.space_group_name_H-M   'P 1'
#
loop_
_entity.id
_entity.type
_entity.pdbx_description
1 polymer ?
#
loop_
_entity_poly.entity_id
_entity_poly.type
_entity_poly.pdbx_seq_one_letter_code
_entity_poly.pdbx_strand_id
1 'polypeptide(L)'
;MKTKVLKNYIYEGLGFPIKLQDVTMLLIDGDWSPKIDVRKISEKVIRELPYQKERFSGNQIRFVRAYFEMSLRQFASQVVSESHNAVAKWEKFGPGPTSMDENIESMLRLYIIERVTMKSKKQAQVFLDSFRQIREMSFLKKTPAPLLMKAV
;
A
#
# COMPACT_ATOMS: atom_id res chain seq x y z
N MET A 1 -20.68 16.18 -21.18
CA MET A 1 -20.23 15.20 -20.18
C MET A 1 -20.75 15.64 -18.82
N LYS A 2 -21.53 14.81 -18.11
CA LYS A 2 -22.05 15.17 -16.77
C LYS A 2 -21.01 14.86 -15.70
N THR A 3 -20.86 15.76 -14.73
CA THR A 3 -19.91 15.62 -13.62
C THR A 3 -20.62 15.79 -12.27
N LYS A 4 -20.09 15.14 -11.23
CA LYS A 4 -20.47 15.41 -9.83
C LYS A 4 -19.25 15.23 -8.93
N VAL A 5 -19.23 15.88 -7.77
CA VAL A 5 -18.15 15.69 -6.78
C VAL A 5 -18.69 14.84 -5.63
N LEU A 6 -17.96 13.77 -5.30
CA LEU A 6 -18.22 12.96 -4.11
C LEU A 6 -17.20 13.31 -3.03
N LYS A 7 -17.71 13.76 -1.87
CA LYS A 7 -16.88 14.10 -0.70
C LYS A 7 -16.05 12.91 -0.22
N ASN A 8 -16.62 11.70 -0.28
CA ASN A 8 -15.93 10.46 0.04
C ASN A 8 -16.31 9.40 -1.01
N TYR A 9 -15.31 8.72 -1.56
CA TYR A 9 -15.47 7.64 -2.52
C TYR A 9 -14.52 6.48 -2.15
N ILE A 10 -15.00 5.24 -2.20
CA ILE A 10 -14.15 4.06 -1.99
C ILE A 10 -13.68 3.57 -3.36
N TYR A 11 -12.38 3.57 -3.57
CA TYR A 11 -11.73 3.06 -4.76
C TYR A 11 -11.11 1.70 -4.47
N GLU A 12 -11.49 0.68 -5.24
CA GLU A 12 -11.02 -0.71 -5.04
C GLU A 12 -10.06 -1.18 -6.14
N GLY A 13 -9.73 -0.32 -7.11
CA GLY A 13 -8.96 -0.70 -8.30
C GLY A 13 -7.50 -1.07 -8.05
N LEU A 14 -6.98 -0.95 -6.81
CA LEU A 14 -5.65 -1.46 -6.42
C LEU A 14 -5.70 -2.85 -5.76
N GLY A 15 -6.88 -3.49 -5.73
CA GLY A 15 -7.09 -4.79 -5.09
C GLY A 15 -7.44 -4.73 -3.60
N PHE A 16 -7.54 -3.54 -3.02
CA PHE A 16 -8.06 -3.29 -1.67
C PHE A 16 -8.69 -1.89 -1.59
N PRO A 17 -9.60 -1.63 -0.65
CA PRO A 17 -10.32 -0.36 -0.56
C PRO A 17 -9.40 0.79 -0.13
N ILE A 18 -9.50 1.89 -0.85
CA ILE A 18 -8.86 3.17 -0.55
C ILE A 18 -9.93 4.25 -0.51
N LYS A 19 -9.91 5.09 0.52
CA LYS A 19 -10.86 6.19 0.67
C LYS A 19 -10.30 7.46 0.04
N LEU A 20 -10.93 7.87 -1.06
CA LEU A 20 -10.61 9.10 -1.78
C LEU A 20 -11.55 10.22 -1.37
N GLN A 21 -10.98 11.40 -1.10
CA GLN A 21 -11.72 12.62 -0.79
C GLN A 21 -11.86 13.53 -2.02
N ASP A 22 -13.00 14.20 -2.10
CA ASP A 22 -13.33 15.22 -3.09
C ASP A 22 -13.13 14.74 -4.54
N VAL A 23 -13.65 13.55 -4.84
CA VAL A 23 -13.49 12.90 -6.14
C VAL A 23 -14.46 13.45 -7.16
N THR A 24 -13.93 13.94 -8.27
CA THR A 24 -14.75 14.27 -9.43
C THR A 24 -15.15 12.97 -10.14
N MET A 25 -16.44 12.74 -10.30
CA MET A 25 -17.00 11.61 -11.05
C MET A 25 -17.46 12.09 -12.43
N LEU A 26 -17.31 11.23 -13.41
CA LEU A 26 -17.70 11.42 -14.80
C LEU A 26 -18.77 10.39 -15.17
N LEU A 27 -19.84 10.82 -15.83
CA LEU A 27 -20.82 9.90 -16.40
C LEU A 27 -20.31 9.43 -17.77
N ILE A 28 -19.95 8.14 -17.88
CA ILE A 28 -19.45 7.48 -19.09
C ILE A 28 -20.32 6.24 -19.30
N ASP A 29 -20.93 6.11 -20.48
CA ASP A 29 -21.78 4.97 -20.85
C ASP A 29 -22.89 4.61 -19.83
N GLY A 30 -23.42 5.62 -19.13
CA GLY A 30 -24.46 5.46 -18.12
C GLY A 30 -23.94 5.25 -16.69
N ASP A 31 -22.64 4.99 -16.53
CA ASP A 31 -22.01 4.73 -15.24
C ASP A 31 -21.16 5.91 -14.74
N TRP A 32 -21.14 6.08 -13.42
CA TRP A 32 -20.31 7.09 -12.78
C TRP A 32 -18.90 6.53 -12.50
N SER A 33 -17.90 7.02 -13.23
CA SER A 33 -16.50 6.63 -13.06
C SER A 33 -15.68 7.74 -12.39
N PRO A 34 -14.76 7.43 -11.47
CA PRO A 34 -13.91 8.44 -10.85
C PRO A 34 -12.89 8.99 -11.86
N LYS A 35 -12.80 10.32 -11.96
CA LYS A 35 -11.74 11.02 -12.70
C LYS A 35 -10.50 11.10 -11.83
N ILE A 36 -9.71 10.04 -11.85
CA ILE A 36 -8.47 9.92 -11.08
C ILE A 36 -7.34 9.41 -11.96
N ASP A 37 -6.11 9.78 -11.60
CA ASP A 37 -4.90 9.18 -12.16
C ASP A 37 -4.47 7.99 -11.29
N VAL A 38 -4.76 6.77 -11.76
CA VAL A 38 -4.46 5.53 -11.03
C VAL A 38 -2.96 5.40 -10.72
N ARG A 39 -2.06 5.95 -11.55
CA ARG A 39 -0.62 5.90 -11.30
C ARG A 39 -0.27 6.77 -10.09
N LYS A 40 -0.76 8.01 -10.06
CA LYS A 40 -0.55 8.91 -8.90
C LYS A 40 -1.18 8.38 -7.62
N ILE A 41 -2.36 7.75 -7.71
CA ILE A 41 -2.97 7.10 -6.56
C ILE A 41 -2.09 5.95 -6.06
N SER A 42 -1.59 5.10 -6.96
CA SER A 42 -0.68 3.99 -6.61
C SER A 42 0.62 4.48 -5.96
N GLU A 43 1.22 5.55 -6.50
CA GLU A 43 2.42 6.19 -5.94
C GLU A 43 2.19 6.77 -4.54
N LYS A 44 1.01 7.35 -4.28
CA LYS A 44 0.65 7.81 -2.92
C LYS A 44 0.45 6.64 -1.98
N VAL A 45 -0.30 5.63 -2.43
CA VAL A 45 -0.59 4.43 -1.62
C VAL A 45 0.69 3.74 -1.20
N ILE A 46 1.63 3.49 -2.12
CA ILE A 46 2.90 2.81 -1.76
C ILE A 46 3.75 3.62 -0.77
N ARG A 47 3.63 4.96 -0.76
CA ARG A 47 4.35 5.84 0.17
C ARG A 47 3.72 5.87 1.56
N GLU A 48 2.39 5.83 1.65
CA GLU A 48 1.65 5.90 2.92
C GLU A 48 1.54 4.54 3.61
N LEU A 49 1.43 3.47 2.83
CA LEU A 49 1.19 2.11 3.30
C LEU A 49 2.15 1.65 4.42
N PRO A 50 3.47 1.91 4.38
CA PRO A 50 4.40 1.49 5.43
C PRO A 50 4.11 2.04 6.81
N TYR A 51 3.40 3.16 6.92
CA TYR A 51 3.13 3.85 8.19
C TYR A 51 1.78 3.47 8.80
N GLN A 52 0.99 2.63 8.12
CA GLN A 52 -0.28 2.14 8.64
C GLN A 52 -0.07 1.30 9.91
N LYS A 53 -0.85 1.55 10.96
CA LYS A 53 -0.71 0.86 12.25
C LYS A 53 -1.18 -0.60 12.22
N GLU A 54 -2.14 -0.92 11.37
CA GLU A 54 -2.59 -2.29 11.18
C GLU A 54 -1.56 -3.15 10.45
N ARG A 55 -1.57 -4.45 10.77
CA ARG A 55 -0.85 -5.49 10.04
C ARG A 55 -1.21 -5.47 8.55
N PHE A 56 -0.25 -5.67 7.67
CA PHE A 56 -0.59 -5.79 6.24
C PHE A 56 -1.56 -6.92 5.96
N SER A 57 -2.50 -6.64 5.05
CA SER A 57 -3.36 -7.67 4.48
C SER A 57 -2.69 -8.40 3.32
N GLY A 58 -3.24 -9.55 2.96
CA GLY A 58 -2.78 -10.30 1.79
C GLY A 58 -2.87 -9.49 0.49
N ASN A 59 -3.93 -8.69 0.34
CA ASN A 59 -4.12 -7.80 -0.81
C ASN A 59 -3.08 -6.68 -0.84
N GLN A 60 -2.71 -6.13 0.32
CA GLN A 60 -1.66 -5.11 0.41
C GLN A 60 -0.29 -5.69 0.07
N ILE A 61 0.04 -6.91 0.53
CA ILE A 61 1.28 -7.59 0.15
C ILE A 61 1.33 -7.84 -1.36
N ARG A 62 0.22 -8.34 -1.93
CA ARG A 62 0.11 -8.56 -3.38
C ARG A 62 0.30 -7.26 -4.17
N PHE A 63 -0.31 -6.17 -3.70
CA PHE A 63 -0.12 -4.84 -4.29
C PHE A 63 1.34 -4.40 -4.24
N VAL A 64 2.02 -4.48 -3.09
CA VAL A 64 3.43 -4.07 -2.97
C VAL A 64 4.31 -4.88 -3.91
N ARG A 65 4.13 -6.20 -3.96
CA ARG A 65 4.88 -7.07 -4.86
C ARG A 65 4.65 -6.73 -6.32
N ALA A 66 3.39 -6.54 -6.72
CA ALA A 66 3.03 -6.20 -8.10
C ALA A 66 3.50 -4.79 -8.48
N TYR A 67 3.46 -3.83 -7.55
CA TYR A 67 3.92 -2.46 -7.74
C TYR A 67 5.42 -2.40 -8.09
N PHE A 68 6.22 -3.24 -7.45
CA PHE A 68 7.66 -3.39 -7.78
C PHE A 68 7.93 -4.43 -8.88
N GLU A 69 6.88 -4.93 -9.54
CA GLU A 69 6.97 -5.87 -10.67
C GLU A 69 7.73 -7.17 -10.33
N MET A 70 7.61 -7.65 -9.09
CA MET A 70 8.36 -8.82 -8.61
C MET A 70 7.54 -10.11 -8.72
N SER A 71 8.19 -11.19 -9.16
CA SER A 71 7.67 -12.54 -8.99
C SER A 71 7.62 -12.93 -7.50
N LEU A 72 6.83 -13.96 -7.14
CA LEU A 72 6.81 -14.50 -5.77
C LEU A 72 8.21 -14.87 -5.28
N ARG A 73 9.04 -15.47 -6.16
CA ARG A 73 10.40 -15.90 -5.81
C ARG A 73 11.32 -14.71 -5.56
N GLN A 74 11.30 -13.70 -6.43
CA GLN A 74 12.12 -12.49 -6.26
C GLN A 74 11.72 -11.75 -4.99
N PHE A 75 10.42 -11.57 -4.74
CA PHE A 75 9.94 -10.89 -3.53
C PHE A 75 10.38 -11.62 -2.27
N ALA A 76 10.23 -12.96 -2.27
CA ALA A 76 10.62 -13.79 -1.14
C ALA A 76 12.12 -13.70 -0.85
N SER A 77 12.98 -13.80 -1.88
CA SER A 77 14.43 -13.81 -1.69
C SER A 77 15.05 -12.42 -1.48
N GLN A 78 14.50 -11.37 -2.09
CA GLN A 78 15.13 -10.03 -2.11
C GLN A 78 14.53 -9.05 -1.09
N VAL A 79 13.33 -9.32 -0.57
CA VAL A 79 12.61 -8.38 0.30
C VAL A 79 12.42 -8.92 1.71
N VAL A 80 11.85 -10.12 1.82
CA VAL A 80 11.41 -10.69 3.10
C VAL A 80 12.30 -11.82 3.61
N SER A 81 13.28 -12.26 2.83
CA SER A 81 14.19 -13.38 3.15
C SER A 81 13.46 -14.66 3.56
N GLU A 82 12.40 -14.99 2.84
CA GLU A 82 11.50 -16.10 3.13
C GLU A 82 11.29 -17.01 1.92
N SER A 83 10.53 -18.09 2.10
CA SER A 83 10.14 -18.93 0.97
C SER A 83 9.02 -18.28 0.12
N HIS A 84 9.04 -18.52 -1.20
CA HIS A 84 7.95 -18.07 -2.09
C HIS A 84 6.58 -18.67 -1.69
N ASN A 85 6.57 -19.83 -1.04
CA ASN A 85 5.36 -20.44 -0.48
C ASN A 85 4.81 -19.65 0.72
N ALA A 86 5.68 -19.09 1.57
CA ALA A 86 5.26 -18.20 2.65
C ALA A 86 4.60 -16.93 2.10
N VAL A 87 5.20 -16.31 1.08
CA VAL A 87 4.62 -15.14 0.40
C VAL A 87 3.26 -15.46 -0.21
N ALA A 88 3.15 -16.58 -0.94
CA ALA A 88 1.88 -17.03 -1.51
C ALA A 88 0.83 -17.30 -0.43
N LYS A 89 1.22 -17.84 0.73
CA LYS A 89 0.33 -18.05 1.88
C LYS A 89 -0.16 -16.71 2.44
N TRP A 90 0.70 -15.71 2.56
CA TRP A 90 0.31 -14.38 3.04
C TRP A 90 -0.66 -13.68 2.09
N GLU A 91 -0.42 -13.72 0.77
CA GLU A 91 -1.34 -13.12 -0.20
C GLU A 91 -2.75 -13.76 -0.16
N LYS A 92 -2.84 -15.06 0.20
CA LYS A 92 -4.12 -15.76 0.37
C LYS A 92 -4.95 -15.27 1.57
N PHE A 93 -4.40 -14.46 2.48
CA PHE A 93 -5.20 -13.82 3.54
C PHE A 93 -6.18 -12.78 2.97
N GLY A 94 -6.03 -12.37 1.71
CA GLY A 94 -6.94 -11.46 1.03
C GLY A 94 -7.08 -10.14 1.80
N PRO A 95 -8.29 -9.71 2.22
CA PRO A 95 -8.47 -8.49 2.98
C PRO A 95 -8.01 -8.60 4.45
N GLY A 96 -7.85 -9.80 5.00
CA GLY A 96 -7.52 -10.03 6.41
C GLY A 96 -6.04 -9.76 6.74
N PRO A 97 -5.72 -9.47 8.02
CA PRO A 97 -4.35 -9.25 8.46
C PRO A 97 -3.53 -10.53 8.34
N THR A 98 -2.30 -10.42 7.85
CA THR A 98 -1.43 -11.58 7.67
C THR A 98 -0.84 -12.05 8.99
N SER A 99 -0.39 -13.31 9.02
CA SER A 99 0.32 -13.91 10.16
C SER A 99 1.85 -13.78 10.04
N MET A 100 2.34 -12.74 9.34
CA MET A 100 3.77 -12.49 9.15
C MET A 100 4.45 -12.14 10.49
N ASP A 101 5.70 -12.57 10.68
CA ASP A 101 6.50 -12.14 11.83
C ASP A 101 6.68 -10.60 11.84
N GLU A 102 6.72 -9.99 13.03
CA GLU A 102 6.83 -8.53 13.16
C GLU A 102 8.13 -7.97 12.58
N ASN A 103 9.23 -8.72 12.69
CA ASN A 103 10.49 -8.27 12.13
C ASN A 103 10.44 -8.31 10.60
N ILE A 104 9.85 -9.35 10.03
CA ILE A 104 9.68 -9.47 8.56
C ILE A 104 8.79 -8.35 8.04
N GLU A 105 7.69 -8.05 8.74
CA GLU A 105 6.80 -6.95 8.35
C GLU A 105 7.49 -5.59 8.48
N SER A 106 8.29 -5.39 9.53
CA SER A 106 9.11 -4.17 9.68
C SER A 106 10.11 -4.04 8.53
N MET A 107 10.82 -5.13 8.19
CA MET A 107 11.75 -5.16 7.07
C MET A 107 11.06 -4.85 5.75
N LEU A 108 9.87 -5.40 5.49
CA LEU A 108 9.08 -5.09 4.30
C LEU A 108 8.71 -3.60 4.24
N ARG A 109 8.24 -3.02 5.35
CA ARG A 109 7.90 -1.59 5.42
C ARG A 109 9.11 -0.71 5.15
N LEU A 110 10.26 -1.03 5.74
CA LEU A 110 11.52 -0.34 5.51
C LEU A 110 11.99 -0.46 4.06
N TYR A 111 11.85 -1.64 3.45
CA TYR A 111 12.16 -1.85 2.04
C TYR A 111 11.30 -0.96 1.14
N ILE A 112 9.99 -0.88 1.40
CA ILE A 112 9.10 0.01 0.64
C ILE A 112 9.60 1.46 0.75
N ILE A 113 9.87 1.92 1.97
CA ILE A 113 10.36 3.28 2.23
C ILE A 113 11.67 3.53 1.47
N GLU A 114 12.65 2.62 1.56
CA GLU A 114 13.91 2.73 0.84
C GLU A 114 13.70 2.87 -0.68
N ARG A 115 12.81 2.05 -1.26
CA ARG A 115 12.56 2.04 -2.71
C ARG A 115 11.80 3.27 -3.22
N VAL A 116 10.93 3.86 -2.42
CA VAL A 116 10.15 5.04 -2.81
C VAL A 116 10.84 6.37 -2.47
N THR A 117 11.88 6.33 -1.63
CA THR A 117 12.65 7.51 -1.25
C THR A 117 13.87 7.63 -2.18
N MET A 118 13.92 8.69 -2.99
CA MET A 118 15.07 8.94 -3.88
C MET A 118 16.32 9.29 -3.05
N LYS A 119 17.52 9.03 -3.60
CA LYS A 119 18.80 9.17 -2.89
C LYS A 119 19.37 10.58 -3.02
N SER A 120 19.01 11.48 -2.09
CA SER A 120 19.76 12.71 -1.79
C SER A 120 20.11 12.77 -0.30
N LYS A 121 21.08 13.62 0.09
CA LYS A 121 21.49 13.75 1.51
C LYS A 121 20.33 14.15 2.44
N LYS A 122 19.40 15.01 2.00
CA LYS A 122 18.20 15.37 2.78
C LYS A 122 17.25 14.17 2.98
N GLN A 123 17.22 13.25 2.02
CA GLN A 123 16.35 12.08 2.03
C GLN A 123 16.91 10.94 2.90
N ALA A 124 18.22 10.91 3.15
CA ALA A 124 18.82 9.98 4.11
C ALA A 124 18.30 10.24 5.54
N GLN A 125 18.13 11.50 5.94
CA GLN A 125 17.55 11.83 7.25
C GLN A 125 16.09 11.38 7.35
N VAL A 126 15.29 11.59 6.29
CA VAL A 126 13.90 11.11 6.23
C VAL A 126 13.84 9.59 6.40
N PHE A 127 14.74 8.85 5.74
CA PHE A 127 14.83 7.40 5.92
C PHE A 127 15.16 7.02 7.38
N LEU A 128 16.11 7.70 8.03
CA LEU A 128 16.47 7.43 9.42
C LEU A 128 15.31 7.69 10.39
N ASP A 129 14.55 8.76 10.17
CA ASP A 129 13.38 9.09 10.99
C ASP A 129 12.28 8.04 10.82
N SER A 130 11.99 7.65 9.56
CA SER A 130 11.07 6.56 9.28
C SER A 130 11.56 5.23 9.85
N PHE A 131 12.86 4.96 9.81
CA PHE A 131 13.44 3.74 10.38
C PHE A 131 13.18 3.64 11.88
N ARG A 132 13.39 4.72 12.63
CA ARG A 132 13.08 4.78 14.06
C ARG A 132 11.60 4.54 14.31
N GLN A 133 10.75 5.25 13.57
CA GLN A 133 9.30 5.10 13.68
C GLN A 133 8.86 3.66 13.46
N ILE A 134 9.25 3.02 12.34
CA ILE A 134 8.84 1.64 12.04
C ILE A 134 9.32 0.66 13.10
N ARG A 135 10.54 0.84 13.65
CA ARG A 135 11.07 -0.03 14.70
C ARG A 135 10.34 0.08 16.04
N GLU A 136 9.76 1.23 16.33
CA GLU A 136 9.00 1.49 17.56
C GLU A 136 7.51 1.15 17.41
N MET A 137 7.05 0.85 16.19
CA MET A 137 5.66 0.48 15.94
C MET A 137 5.35 -0.92 16.46
N SER A 138 4.19 -1.04 17.09
CA SER A 138 3.50 -2.31 17.29
C SER A 138 2.33 -2.39 16.32
N PHE A 139 2.20 -3.51 15.62
CA PHE A 139 1.20 -3.64 14.56
C PHE A 139 -0.08 -4.31 15.06
N LEU A 140 -1.22 -3.64 14.85
CA LEU A 140 -2.52 -4.12 15.28
C LEU A 140 -2.96 -5.32 14.43
N LYS A 141 -3.23 -6.47 15.07
CA LYS A 141 -3.70 -7.71 14.44
C LYS A 141 -5.19 -7.66 14.06
N LYS A 142 -5.57 -6.66 13.26
CA LYS A 142 -6.93 -6.48 12.73
C LYS A 142 -6.85 -6.08 11.25
N THR A 143 -7.96 -6.23 10.54
CA THR A 143 -8.07 -5.80 9.14
C THR A 143 -7.67 -4.33 8.97
N PRO A 144 -6.77 -4.02 8.03
CA PRO A 144 -6.40 -2.64 7.68
C PRO A 144 -7.61 -1.77 7.37
N ALA A 145 -7.68 -0.60 7.99
CA ALA A 145 -8.61 0.43 7.54
C ALA A 145 -8.19 0.95 6.15
N PRO A 146 -9.15 1.36 5.30
CA PRO A 146 -8.83 2.01 4.03
C PRO A 146 -7.95 3.24 4.24
N LEU A 147 -6.87 3.36 3.48
CA LEU A 147 -6.04 4.57 3.48
C LEU A 147 -6.87 5.76 3.02
N LEU A 148 -6.71 6.89 3.70
CA LEU A 148 -7.42 8.14 3.40
C LEU A 148 -6.50 9.06 2.61
N MET A 149 -6.92 9.52 1.43
CA MET A 149 -6.15 10.47 0.63
C MET A 149 -7.03 11.33 -0.29
N LYS A 150 -6.48 12.46 -0.73
CA LYS A 150 -7.12 13.32 -1.74
C LYS A 150 -6.99 12.70 -3.13
N ALA A 151 -8.07 12.76 -3.91
CA ALA A 151 -8.01 12.44 -5.34
C ALA A 151 -7.01 13.35 -6.08
N VAL A 152 -6.38 12.81 -7.12
CA VAL A 152 -5.37 13.44 -7.99
C VAL A 152 -5.48 12.93 -9.41
#